data_AF-A0A971A254-F1
#
_entry.id   AF-A0A971A254-F1
#
_cell.length_a   1.000
_cell.length_b   1.000
_cell.length_c   1.000
_cell.angle_alpha   90.00
_cell.angle_beta   90.00
_cell.angle_gamma   90.00
#
_symmetry.space_group_name_H-M   'P 1'
#
loop_
_entity.id
_entity.type
_entity.pdbx_description
1 polymer ?
#
loop_
_entity_poly.entity_id
_entity_poly.type
_entity_poly.pdbx_seq_one_letter_code
_entity_poly.pdbx_strand_id
1 'polypeptide(L)'
;GVRWPKMVSPDGRDSPSSVGVFLIWQQPHPIYYAELCWRARSDRETLERYRDIVFATAKFMASYPVWDEAGERYVLGPALIPAQESYGRWRRTVLNPTFELAYWHWALETAQKWRQRLGLERDAGWDRVIRHLSQPTVRDGVYMGIETEPYTILRDHPSMLCALGVLPQTPLIDPEVMRRTLDHVMTEWDWPSTWGWDYPVMAMTAARLGEPEKAIDALFVDAEKNRYLANGHNYQSARLPVYLPGNGGLLAAVAMMAAGWDGCPDRPSPGFPDDGTWRVRWEGLRRMP
;
A
#
# COMPACT_ATOMS: atom_id res chain seq x y z
N GLY A 1 -15.36 11.39 10.92
CA GLY A 1 -14.60 12.12 9.88
C GLY A 1 -15.30 11.93 8.55
N VAL A 2 -14.55 11.82 7.45
CA VAL A 2 -15.08 11.48 6.12
C VAL A 2 -14.61 10.08 5.73
N ARG A 3 -15.56 9.24 5.30
CA ARG A 3 -15.31 7.91 4.73
C ARG A 3 -15.38 8.01 3.22
N TRP A 4 -14.33 7.58 2.53
CA TRP A 4 -14.22 7.66 1.08
C TRP A 4 -14.80 6.41 0.39
N PRO A 5 -15.77 6.55 -0.51
CA PRO A 5 -16.24 5.44 -1.33
C PRO A 5 -15.13 4.90 -2.25
N LYS A 6 -15.24 3.62 -2.66
CA LYS A 6 -14.22 2.96 -3.49
C LYS A 6 -14.34 3.31 -4.98
N MET A 7 -15.55 3.38 -5.50
CA MET A 7 -15.83 3.57 -6.93
C MET A 7 -16.87 4.67 -7.11
N VAL A 8 -16.42 5.87 -7.43
CA VAL A 8 -17.32 7.02 -7.64
C VAL A 8 -17.26 7.55 -9.06
N SER A 9 -18.41 8.04 -9.53
CA SER A 9 -18.49 8.92 -10.68
C SER A 9 -17.98 10.32 -10.36
N PRO A 10 -17.73 11.19 -11.37
CA PRO A 10 -17.21 12.55 -11.15
C PRO A 10 -18.08 13.45 -10.24
N ASP A 11 -19.36 13.13 -10.07
CA ASP A 11 -20.30 13.80 -9.18
C ASP A 11 -20.34 13.21 -7.75
N GLY A 12 -19.47 12.25 -7.45
CA GLY A 12 -19.30 11.65 -6.12
C GLY A 12 -20.30 10.55 -5.76
N ARG A 13 -21.12 10.08 -6.72
CA ARG A 13 -22.05 8.97 -6.48
C ARG A 13 -21.31 7.63 -6.50
N ASP A 14 -21.52 6.83 -5.45
CA ASP A 14 -20.92 5.51 -5.33
C ASP A 14 -21.64 4.49 -6.22
N SER A 15 -20.88 3.58 -6.80
CA SER A 15 -21.42 2.50 -7.63
C SER A 15 -21.96 1.36 -6.76
N PRO A 16 -23.08 0.69 -7.13
CA PRO A 16 -23.55 -0.50 -6.44
C PRO A 16 -22.44 -1.57 -6.41
N SER A 17 -22.09 -2.05 -5.21
CA SER A 17 -21.05 -3.06 -5.04
C SER A 17 -21.30 -3.94 -3.84
N SER A 18 -21.15 -5.25 -4.00
CA SER A 18 -21.12 -6.22 -2.91
C SER A 18 -19.78 -6.27 -2.18
N VAL A 19 -18.75 -5.60 -2.72
CA VAL A 19 -17.38 -5.56 -2.19
C VAL A 19 -17.03 -4.17 -1.68
N GLY A 20 -17.20 -3.15 -2.52
CA GLY A 20 -16.72 -1.78 -2.29
C GLY A 20 -17.16 -1.15 -0.98
N VAL A 21 -18.39 -1.46 -0.53
CA VAL A 21 -18.95 -0.96 0.73
C VAL A 21 -18.28 -1.52 1.99
N PHE A 22 -17.52 -2.62 1.88
CA PHE A 22 -16.75 -3.24 2.97
C PHE A 22 -15.26 -2.95 2.90
N LEU A 23 -14.77 -2.30 1.83
CA LEU A 23 -13.36 -1.94 1.70
C LEU A 23 -13.03 -0.70 2.53
N ILE A 24 -11.83 -0.74 3.13
CA ILE A 24 -11.25 0.40 3.85
C ILE A 24 -9.83 0.75 3.38
N TRP A 25 -9.21 -0.03 2.50
CA TRP A 25 -7.84 0.21 2.05
C TRP A 25 -7.66 1.51 1.27
N GLN A 26 -8.76 2.06 0.71
CA GLN A 26 -8.78 3.34 0.02
C GLN A 26 -8.86 4.56 0.94
N GLN A 27 -9.20 4.37 2.22
CA GLN A 27 -9.40 5.47 3.17
C GLN A 27 -8.14 6.31 3.37
N PRO A 28 -6.93 5.73 3.42
CA PRO A 28 -5.71 6.50 3.57
C PRO A 28 -5.25 7.25 2.30
N HIS A 29 -5.76 6.90 1.11
CA HIS A 29 -5.28 7.46 -0.18
C HIS A 29 -5.23 9.00 -0.22
N PRO A 30 -6.25 9.74 0.26
CA PRO A 30 -6.22 11.21 0.21
C PRO A 30 -5.08 11.80 1.04
N ILE A 31 -4.71 11.16 2.16
CA ILE A 31 -3.54 11.56 2.96
C ILE A 31 -2.25 11.29 2.19
N TYR A 32 -2.16 10.14 1.52
CA TYR A 32 -1.00 9.81 0.67
C TYR A 32 -0.80 10.81 -0.47
N TYR A 33 -1.86 11.13 -1.21
CA TYR A 33 -1.78 12.11 -2.30
C TYR A 33 -1.50 13.53 -1.81
N ALA A 34 -2.07 13.93 -0.67
CA ALA A 34 -1.76 15.21 -0.05
C ALA A 34 -0.29 15.29 0.36
N GLU A 35 0.27 14.23 0.94
CA GLU A 35 1.68 14.17 1.30
C GLU A 35 2.59 14.24 0.07
N LEU A 36 2.25 13.57 -1.04
CA LEU A 36 2.99 13.72 -2.30
C LEU A 36 2.94 15.16 -2.82
N CYS A 37 1.77 15.82 -2.77
CA CYS A 37 1.63 17.22 -3.14
C CYS A 37 2.50 18.13 -2.27
N TRP A 38 2.54 17.87 -0.96
CA TRP A 38 3.37 18.63 -0.04
C TRP A 38 4.85 18.36 -0.30
N ARG A 39 5.29 17.11 -0.50
CA ARG A 39 6.70 16.81 -0.87
C ARG A 39 7.13 17.43 -2.21
N ALA A 40 6.17 17.67 -3.10
CA ALA A 40 6.43 18.33 -4.38
C ALA A 40 6.69 19.85 -4.24
N ARG A 41 6.05 20.52 -3.27
CA ARG A 41 6.05 21.98 -3.14
C ARG A 41 6.70 22.51 -1.87
N SER A 42 6.53 21.79 -0.77
CA SER A 42 7.05 22.05 0.57
C SER A 42 6.65 23.40 1.15
N ASP A 43 5.44 23.88 0.82
CA ASP A 43 4.94 25.18 1.23
C ASP A 43 3.71 25.11 2.15
N ARG A 44 3.43 26.24 2.82
CA ARG A 44 2.29 26.42 3.71
C ARG A 44 0.96 26.40 2.96
N GLU A 45 0.93 26.95 1.74
CA GLU A 45 -0.27 26.99 0.91
C GLU A 45 -0.80 25.58 0.62
N THR A 46 0.08 24.63 0.30
CA THR A 46 -0.30 23.23 0.08
C THR A 46 -0.87 22.59 1.36
N LEU A 47 -0.27 22.89 2.52
CA LEU A 47 -0.77 22.39 3.80
C LEU A 47 -2.17 22.92 4.09
N GLU A 48 -2.41 24.21 3.87
CA GLU A 48 -3.71 24.83 4.13
C GLU A 48 -4.77 24.35 3.14
N ARG A 49 -4.41 24.19 1.86
CA ARG A 49 -5.30 23.70 0.80
C ARG A 49 -5.85 22.30 1.08
N TYR A 50 -5.02 21.38 1.57
CA TYR A 50 -5.42 19.99 1.79
C TYR A 50 -5.70 19.65 3.26
N ARG A 51 -5.53 20.61 4.19
CA ARG A 51 -5.71 20.44 5.64
C ARG A 51 -7.00 19.70 5.98
N ASP A 52 -8.12 20.19 5.44
CA ASP A 52 -9.44 19.71 5.82
C ASP A 52 -9.67 18.29 5.30
N ILE A 53 -9.12 17.94 4.13
CA ILE A 53 -9.14 16.57 3.59
C ILE A 53 -8.32 15.64 4.49
N VAL A 54 -7.09 16.01 4.83
CA VAL A 54 -6.20 15.20 5.68
C VAL A 54 -6.83 14.99 7.06
N PHE A 55 -7.31 16.05 7.71
CA PHE A 55 -7.85 15.96 9.06
C PHE A 55 -9.20 15.26 9.11
N ALA A 56 -10.10 15.49 8.14
CA ALA A 56 -11.37 14.79 8.10
C ALA A 56 -11.20 13.29 7.83
N THR A 57 -10.24 12.93 6.97
CA THR A 57 -9.85 11.54 6.72
C THR A 57 -9.27 10.89 7.98
N ALA A 58 -8.28 11.52 8.60
CA ALA A 58 -7.68 11.03 9.85
C ALA A 58 -8.70 10.88 10.98
N LYS A 59 -9.65 11.83 11.11
CA LYS A 59 -10.75 11.74 12.08
C LYS A 59 -11.66 10.54 11.83
N PHE A 60 -11.92 10.15 10.57
CA PHE A 60 -12.65 8.92 10.29
C PHE A 60 -11.80 7.71 10.63
N MET A 61 -10.54 7.72 10.18
CA MET A 61 -9.61 6.61 10.40
C MET A 61 -9.41 6.32 11.89
N ALA A 62 -9.27 7.33 12.74
CA ALA A 62 -9.14 7.14 14.18
C ALA A 62 -10.44 6.66 14.86
N SER A 63 -11.61 6.89 14.24
CA SER A 63 -12.91 6.48 14.79
C SER A 63 -13.38 5.08 14.37
N TYR A 64 -12.72 4.48 13.37
CA TYR A 64 -13.15 3.22 12.77
C TYR A 64 -12.71 1.97 13.55
N PRO A 65 -11.44 1.83 14.01
CA PRO A 65 -11.02 0.67 14.77
C PRO A 65 -11.77 0.57 16.09
N VAL A 66 -12.09 -0.66 16.49
CA VAL A 66 -12.74 -0.94 17.77
C VAL A 66 -11.68 -1.31 18.81
N TRP A 67 -11.82 -0.79 20.02
CA TRP A 67 -10.97 -1.17 21.15
C TRP A 67 -11.32 -2.59 21.61
N ASP A 68 -10.33 -3.47 21.59
CA ASP A 68 -10.36 -4.81 22.17
C ASP A 68 -9.73 -4.74 23.57
N GLU A 69 -10.57 -4.80 24.61
CA GLU A 69 -10.12 -4.74 26.02
C GLU A 69 -9.20 -5.90 26.39
N ALA A 70 -9.42 -7.09 25.82
CA ALA A 70 -8.64 -8.27 26.18
C ALA A 70 -7.22 -8.24 25.58
N GLY A 71 -7.10 -7.72 24.36
CA GLY A 71 -5.83 -7.55 23.66
C GLY A 71 -5.16 -6.19 23.85
N GLU A 72 -5.79 -5.27 24.61
CA GLU A 72 -5.38 -3.86 24.79
C GLU A 72 -4.98 -3.17 23.48
N ARG A 73 -5.76 -3.43 22.42
CA ARG A 73 -5.43 -3.03 21.05
C ARG A 73 -6.64 -2.55 20.28
N TYR A 74 -6.40 -1.78 19.22
CA TYR A 74 -7.38 -1.38 18.24
C TYR A 74 -7.41 -2.37 17.08
N VAL A 75 -8.61 -2.87 16.76
CA VAL A 75 -8.88 -3.89 15.76
C VAL A 75 -9.59 -3.27 14.55
N LEU A 76 -9.09 -3.55 13.34
CA LEU A 76 -9.75 -3.21 12.08
C LEU A 76 -10.73 -4.31 11.69
N GLY A 77 -12.01 -3.96 11.57
CA GLY A 77 -13.10 -4.91 11.29
C GLY A 77 -13.63 -5.59 12.56
N PRO A 78 -14.61 -6.50 12.44
CA PRO A 78 -15.44 -6.71 11.26
C PRO A 78 -16.54 -5.62 11.17
N ALA A 79 -17.31 -5.48 10.08
CA ALA A 79 -17.26 -6.21 8.83
C ALA A 79 -16.34 -5.54 7.80
N LEU A 80 -15.48 -6.32 7.16
CA LEU A 80 -14.40 -5.83 6.30
C LEU A 80 -14.11 -6.80 5.15
N ILE A 81 -13.80 -6.28 3.97
CA ILE A 81 -13.12 -7.03 2.91
C ILE A 81 -11.78 -6.32 2.68
N PRO A 82 -10.63 -7.03 2.68
CA PRO A 82 -9.34 -6.40 2.52
C PRO A 82 -9.07 -6.04 1.06
N ALA A 83 -7.98 -5.33 0.79
CA ALA A 83 -7.56 -4.89 -0.55
C ALA A 83 -7.45 -6.01 -1.59
N GLN A 84 -7.24 -7.25 -1.14
CA GLN A 84 -7.22 -8.44 -2.00
C GLN A 84 -8.61 -8.80 -2.58
N GLU A 85 -9.71 -8.24 -2.04
CA GLU A 85 -11.11 -8.38 -2.49
C GLU A 85 -11.70 -9.82 -2.48
N SER A 86 -10.86 -10.84 -2.27
CA SER A 86 -11.21 -12.26 -2.30
C SER A 86 -11.92 -12.79 -1.04
N TYR A 87 -12.05 -11.99 0.02
CA TYR A 87 -12.60 -12.45 1.31
C TYR A 87 -14.09 -12.15 1.49
N GLY A 88 -14.83 -11.90 0.42
CA GLY A 88 -16.25 -11.52 0.48
C GLY A 88 -17.15 -12.48 1.27
N ARG A 89 -16.84 -13.78 1.27
CA ARG A 89 -17.53 -14.81 2.08
C ARG A 89 -17.27 -14.66 3.58
N TRP A 90 -16.09 -14.22 3.97
CA TRP A 90 -15.65 -14.07 5.36
C TRP A 90 -15.81 -12.66 5.90
N ARG A 91 -16.41 -11.73 5.15
CA ARG A 91 -16.48 -10.31 5.51
C ARG A 91 -17.01 -9.99 6.91
N ARG A 92 -17.78 -10.89 7.53
CA ARG A 92 -18.31 -10.75 8.90
C ARG A 92 -17.30 -11.13 10.00
N THR A 93 -16.20 -11.77 9.64
CA THR A 93 -15.17 -12.25 10.56
C THR A 93 -13.79 -11.71 10.24
N VAL A 94 -13.56 -11.14 9.04
CA VAL A 94 -12.24 -10.59 8.69
C VAL A 94 -11.81 -9.52 9.68
N LEU A 95 -10.62 -9.72 10.24
CA LEU A 95 -9.93 -8.78 11.11
C LEU A 95 -8.54 -8.45 10.56
N ASN A 96 -8.08 -7.23 10.87
CA ASN A 96 -6.68 -6.85 10.89
C ASN A 96 -5.87 -7.25 9.64
N PRO A 97 -6.28 -6.84 8.42
CA PRO A 97 -5.48 -7.11 7.25
C PRO A 97 -4.13 -6.41 7.30
N THR A 98 -3.06 -7.10 6.87
CA THR A 98 -1.67 -6.62 6.99
C THR A 98 -1.43 -5.27 6.29
N PHE A 99 -1.92 -5.12 5.05
CA PHE A 99 -1.74 -3.87 4.31
C PHE A 99 -2.49 -2.71 4.95
N GLU A 100 -3.75 -2.95 5.31
CA GLU A 100 -4.60 -1.94 5.93
C GLU A 100 -4.04 -1.45 7.26
N LEU A 101 -3.51 -2.35 8.11
CA LEU A 101 -2.86 -1.97 9.36
C LEU A 101 -1.66 -1.04 9.13
N ALA A 102 -0.75 -1.42 8.23
CA ALA A 102 0.42 -0.61 7.88
C ALA A 102 0.00 0.75 7.33
N TYR A 103 -1.01 0.78 6.45
CA TYR A 103 -1.49 2.02 5.85
C TYR A 103 -2.21 2.91 6.86
N TRP A 104 -2.96 2.32 7.79
CA TRP A 104 -3.65 3.04 8.88
C TRP A 104 -2.64 3.76 9.75
N HIS A 105 -1.61 3.04 10.21
CA HIS A 105 -0.54 3.58 11.01
C HIS A 105 0.18 4.71 10.26
N TRP A 106 0.62 4.46 9.02
CA TRP A 106 1.35 5.44 8.22
C TRP A 106 0.56 6.74 8.01
N ALA A 107 -0.72 6.63 7.67
CA ALA A 107 -1.52 7.80 7.34
C ALA A 107 -1.93 8.60 8.59
N LEU A 108 -2.21 7.95 9.73
CA LEU A 108 -2.44 8.67 10.98
C LEU A 108 -1.18 9.40 11.45
N GLU A 109 0.00 8.77 11.37
CA GLU A 109 1.28 9.44 11.65
C GLU A 109 1.52 10.63 10.69
N THR A 110 1.23 10.45 9.41
CA THR A 110 1.34 11.52 8.41
C THR A 110 0.38 12.67 8.72
N ALA A 111 -0.86 12.39 9.13
CA ALA A 111 -1.80 13.42 9.56
C ALA A 111 -1.32 14.17 10.81
N GLN A 112 -0.66 13.49 11.76
CA GLN A 112 -0.02 14.16 12.90
C GLN A 112 1.12 15.09 12.46
N LYS A 113 1.96 14.65 11.51
CA LYS A 113 3.00 15.51 10.91
C LYS A 113 2.38 16.74 10.25
N TRP A 114 1.24 16.60 9.57
CA TRP A 114 0.50 17.73 9.00
C TRP A 114 0.02 18.73 10.06
N ARG A 115 -0.48 18.24 11.22
CA ARG A 115 -0.83 19.11 12.35
C ARG A 115 0.38 19.91 12.83
N GLN A 116 1.50 19.23 13.07
CA GLN A 116 2.73 19.88 13.53
C GLN A 116 3.27 20.90 12.53
N ARG A 117 3.32 20.56 11.24
CA ARG A 117 3.71 21.51 10.16
C ARG A 117 2.77 22.71 10.07
N LEU A 118 1.52 22.55 10.50
CA LEU A 118 0.54 23.63 10.60
C LEU A 118 0.64 24.46 11.88
N GLY A 119 1.53 24.10 12.82
CA GLY A 119 1.68 24.75 14.12
C GLY A 119 0.66 24.28 15.16
N LEU A 120 -0.01 23.15 14.92
CA LEU A 120 -0.97 22.53 15.81
C LEU A 120 -0.32 21.39 16.60
N GLU A 121 -0.74 21.21 17.84
CA GLU A 121 -0.36 20.04 18.63
C GLU A 121 -0.92 18.75 18.02
N ARG A 122 -0.26 17.62 18.30
CA ARG A 122 -0.75 16.29 17.91
C ARG A 122 -2.11 16.01 18.57
N ASP A 123 -2.97 15.27 17.87
CA ASP A 123 -4.25 14.83 18.43
C ASP A 123 -4.04 13.58 19.30
N ALA A 124 -4.36 13.66 20.59
CA ALA A 124 -4.13 12.57 21.53
C ALA A 124 -4.95 11.31 21.23
N GLY A 125 -6.13 11.45 20.61
CA GLY A 125 -6.96 10.33 20.17
C GLY A 125 -6.33 9.58 19.01
N TRP A 126 -5.75 10.31 18.04
CA TRP A 126 -5.02 9.70 16.93
C TRP A 126 -3.75 9.00 17.44
N ASP A 127 -3.03 9.62 18.38
CA ASP A 127 -1.86 8.99 19.04
C ASP A 127 -2.20 7.72 19.82
N ARG A 128 -3.39 7.66 20.42
CA ARG A 128 -3.85 6.43 21.08
C ARG A 128 -4.08 5.32 20.05
N VAL A 129 -4.72 5.63 18.92
CA VAL A 129 -4.95 4.64 17.86
C VAL A 129 -3.63 4.15 17.26
N ILE A 130 -2.70 5.05 16.96
CA ILE A 130 -1.38 4.70 16.41
C ILE A 130 -0.64 3.74 17.35
N ARG A 131 -0.54 4.10 18.64
CA ARG A 131 0.23 3.33 19.63
C ARG A 131 -0.34 1.94 19.92
N HIS A 132 -1.65 1.81 19.86
CA HIS A 132 -2.34 0.57 20.22
C HIS A 132 -2.94 -0.15 19.02
N LEU A 133 -2.57 0.20 17.77
CA LEU A 133 -3.07 -0.51 16.61
C LEU A 133 -2.59 -1.98 16.65
N SER A 134 -3.45 -2.91 16.25
CA SER A 134 -3.11 -4.33 16.16
C SER A 134 -1.87 -4.56 15.29
N GLN A 135 -1.06 -5.54 15.68
CA GLN A 135 0.07 -5.98 14.86
C GLN A 135 -0.42 -6.89 13.72
N PRO A 136 0.21 -6.85 12.53
CA PRO A 136 -0.08 -7.78 11.47
C PRO A 136 0.18 -9.24 11.90
N THR A 137 -0.67 -10.14 11.45
CA THR A 137 -0.57 -11.56 11.84
C THR A 137 0.57 -12.25 11.09
N VAL A 138 1.43 -12.94 11.83
CA VAL A 138 2.52 -13.75 11.30
C VAL A 138 2.24 -15.22 11.60
N ARG A 139 2.34 -16.07 10.58
CA ARG A 139 2.28 -17.54 10.73
C ARG A 139 3.39 -18.16 9.91
N ASP A 140 4.03 -19.19 10.45
CA ASP A 140 5.12 -19.92 9.78
C ASP A 140 6.23 -18.98 9.24
N GLY A 141 6.45 -17.87 9.96
CA GLY A 141 7.48 -16.89 9.64
C GLY A 141 7.13 -15.88 8.53
N VAL A 142 5.91 -15.88 7.99
CA VAL A 142 5.46 -14.93 6.94
C VAL A 142 4.21 -14.16 7.36
N TYR A 143 3.99 -12.99 6.76
CA TYR A 143 2.79 -12.19 6.99
C TYR A 143 1.56 -12.82 6.33
N MET A 144 0.47 -12.90 7.09
CA MET A 144 -0.83 -13.34 6.60
C MET A 144 -1.56 -12.20 5.91
N GLY A 145 -2.53 -12.53 5.04
CA GLY A 145 -3.43 -11.53 4.46
C GLY A 145 -4.31 -10.86 5.51
N ILE A 146 -4.82 -11.64 6.45
CA ILE A 146 -5.72 -11.24 7.54
C ILE A 146 -5.45 -12.04 8.82
N GLU A 147 -5.97 -11.58 9.96
CA GLU A 147 -5.78 -12.25 11.26
C GLU A 147 -6.62 -13.52 11.44
N THR A 148 -7.78 -13.62 10.77
CA THR A 148 -8.70 -14.74 10.93
C THR A 148 -8.59 -15.76 9.80
N GLU A 149 -9.03 -17.00 10.00
CA GLU A 149 -9.16 -17.98 8.91
C GLU A 149 -9.93 -17.39 7.70
N PRO A 150 -9.47 -17.63 6.45
CA PRO A 150 -8.43 -18.59 6.06
C PRO A 150 -6.98 -18.06 6.14
N TYR A 151 -6.73 -16.92 6.80
CA TYR A 151 -5.45 -16.22 6.94
C TYR A 151 -4.90 -15.63 5.64
N THR A 152 -4.68 -16.47 4.63
CA THR A 152 -4.19 -16.05 3.32
C THR A 152 -4.86 -16.89 2.23
N ILE A 153 -5.39 -16.21 1.21
CA ILE A 153 -5.81 -16.86 -0.04
C ILE A 153 -4.66 -16.67 -1.04
N LEU A 154 -4.12 -17.75 -1.59
CA LEU A 154 -2.97 -17.73 -2.53
C LEU A 154 -3.38 -17.43 -3.98
N ARG A 155 -4.27 -16.45 -4.16
CA ARG A 155 -4.78 -16.01 -5.47
C ARG A 155 -5.05 -14.51 -5.43
N ASP A 156 -5.25 -13.87 -6.57
CA ASP A 156 -5.54 -12.43 -6.64
C ASP A 156 -4.34 -11.59 -6.12
N HIS A 157 -4.56 -10.39 -5.58
CA HIS A 157 -3.46 -9.53 -5.12
C HIS A 157 -2.68 -10.11 -3.91
N PRO A 158 -1.34 -10.21 -3.96
CA PRO A 158 -0.50 -10.49 -2.78
C PRO A 158 -0.39 -9.25 -1.90
N SER A 159 -1.52 -8.78 -1.36
CA SER A 159 -1.65 -7.46 -0.72
C SER A 159 -0.74 -7.24 0.48
N MET A 160 -0.25 -8.29 1.14
CA MET A 160 0.69 -8.17 2.27
C MET A 160 1.95 -7.40 1.85
N LEU A 161 2.42 -7.62 0.62
CA LEU A 161 3.59 -6.93 0.06
C LEU A 161 3.38 -5.42 -0.04
N CYS A 162 2.14 -4.95 -0.19
CA CYS A 162 1.85 -3.52 -0.24
C CYS A 162 2.25 -2.78 1.06
N ALA A 163 2.32 -3.49 2.20
CA ALA A 163 2.71 -2.94 3.48
C ALA A 163 4.16 -2.43 3.52
N LEU A 164 5.02 -2.86 2.58
CA LEU A 164 6.39 -2.38 2.42
C LEU A 164 6.73 -1.93 0.99
N GLY A 165 6.13 -2.51 -0.05
CA GLY A 165 6.37 -2.09 -1.43
C GLY A 165 5.77 -0.72 -1.71
N VAL A 166 4.45 -0.60 -1.51
CA VAL A 166 3.70 0.63 -1.79
C VAL A 166 3.90 1.68 -0.70
N LEU A 167 3.98 1.25 0.56
CA LEU A 167 4.14 2.13 1.70
C LEU A 167 5.61 2.26 2.12
N PRO A 168 6.01 3.40 2.70
CA PRO A 168 7.28 3.45 3.40
C PRO A 168 7.30 2.51 4.60
N GLN A 169 8.51 2.16 5.02
CA GLN A 169 8.75 1.37 6.22
C GLN A 169 7.98 1.94 7.42
N THR A 170 7.14 1.12 8.04
CA THR A 170 6.45 1.44 9.30
C THR A 170 6.99 0.56 10.43
N PRO A 171 6.79 0.94 11.70
CA PRO A 171 7.17 0.08 12.83
C PRO A 171 6.41 -1.26 12.90
N LEU A 172 5.32 -1.42 12.14
CA LEU A 172 4.49 -2.64 12.16
C LEU A 172 5.06 -3.76 11.28
N ILE A 173 5.99 -3.44 10.38
CA ILE A 173 6.50 -4.38 9.38
C ILE A 173 7.96 -4.69 9.67
N ASP A 174 8.27 -5.94 9.99
CA ASP A 174 9.61 -6.46 10.10
C ASP A 174 10.13 -6.78 8.67
N PRO A 175 11.24 -6.17 8.22
CA PRO A 175 11.79 -6.40 6.90
C PRO A 175 12.15 -7.87 6.63
N GLU A 176 12.62 -8.63 7.62
CA GLU A 176 13.01 -10.02 7.42
C GLU A 176 11.79 -10.96 7.34
N VAL A 177 10.70 -10.63 8.07
CA VAL A 177 9.40 -11.32 7.86
C VAL A 177 8.86 -10.98 6.46
N MET A 178 8.97 -9.73 6.03
CA MET A 178 8.52 -9.33 4.70
C MET A 178 9.36 -9.96 3.58
N ARG A 179 10.67 -10.16 3.79
CA ARG A 179 11.55 -10.91 2.87
C ARG A 179 11.04 -12.32 2.65
N ARG A 180 10.80 -13.06 3.74
CA ARG A 180 10.22 -14.42 3.65
C ARG A 180 8.81 -14.41 3.04
N THR A 181 8.03 -13.37 3.29
CA THR A 181 6.70 -13.19 2.69
C THR A 181 6.79 -12.99 1.17
N LEU A 182 7.74 -12.17 0.71
CA LEU A 182 8.02 -11.98 -0.71
C LEU A 182 8.46 -13.29 -1.37
N ASP A 183 9.37 -14.03 -0.74
CA ASP A 183 9.81 -15.34 -1.23
C ASP A 183 8.65 -16.32 -1.35
N HIS A 184 7.80 -16.40 -0.32
CA HIS A 184 6.62 -17.24 -0.33
C HIS A 184 5.62 -16.87 -1.44
N VAL A 185 5.40 -15.56 -1.69
CA VAL A 185 4.57 -15.11 -2.82
C VAL A 185 5.22 -15.50 -4.15
N MET A 186 6.53 -15.38 -4.27
CA MET A 186 7.23 -15.75 -5.51
C MET A 186 7.14 -17.26 -5.83
N THR A 187 7.03 -18.13 -4.82
CA THR A 187 6.99 -19.58 -5.03
C THR A 187 5.57 -20.15 -5.10
N GLU A 188 4.65 -19.69 -4.26
CA GLU A 188 3.36 -20.38 -4.05
C GLU A 188 2.16 -19.70 -4.72
N TRP A 189 2.31 -18.46 -5.21
CA TRP A 189 1.17 -17.68 -5.65
C TRP A 189 0.62 -18.12 -7.00
N ASP A 190 -0.71 -18.13 -7.15
CA ASP A 190 -1.40 -18.45 -8.40
C ASP A 190 -1.23 -17.30 -9.42
N TRP A 191 -0.14 -17.32 -10.20
CA TRP A 191 0.20 -16.28 -11.17
C TRP A 191 -0.90 -15.96 -12.19
N PRO A 192 -1.63 -16.92 -12.77
CA PRO A 192 -2.78 -16.61 -13.61
C PRO A 192 -3.86 -15.74 -12.95
N SER A 193 -3.95 -15.72 -11.62
CA SER A 193 -5.00 -15.01 -10.88
C SER A 193 -4.67 -13.56 -10.51
N THR A 194 -3.41 -13.15 -10.59
CA THR A 194 -2.91 -11.81 -10.19
C THR A 194 -3.47 -10.68 -11.06
N TRP A 195 -2.96 -9.47 -10.90
CA TRP A 195 -3.26 -8.31 -11.72
C TRP A 195 -1.98 -7.56 -12.08
N GLY A 196 -2.02 -6.79 -13.17
CA GLY A 196 -0.80 -6.16 -13.70
C GLY A 196 -0.06 -5.20 -12.76
N TRP A 197 -0.69 -4.71 -11.68
CA TRP A 197 -0.01 -3.86 -10.68
C TRP A 197 0.70 -4.67 -9.57
N ASP A 198 0.47 -5.98 -9.48
CA ASP A 198 1.08 -6.82 -8.45
C ASP A 198 2.60 -6.97 -8.68
N TYR A 199 3.04 -7.07 -9.93
CA TYR A 199 4.47 -7.17 -10.29
C TYR A 199 5.28 -5.93 -9.91
N PRO A 200 4.80 -4.70 -10.18
CA PRO A 200 5.40 -3.50 -9.61
C PRO A 200 5.43 -3.47 -8.08
N VAL A 201 4.41 -3.98 -7.39
CA VAL A 201 4.43 -4.07 -5.92
C VAL A 201 5.54 -4.98 -5.44
N MET A 202 5.69 -6.14 -6.06
CA MET A 202 6.78 -7.06 -5.78
C MET A 202 8.15 -6.40 -6.01
N ALA A 203 8.30 -5.69 -7.14
CA ALA A 203 9.53 -4.98 -7.46
C ALA A 203 9.88 -3.91 -6.41
N MET A 204 8.92 -3.07 -6.02
CA MET A 204 9.11 -2.08 -4.97
C MET A 204 9.45 -2.73 -3.63
N THR A 205 8.80 -3.85 -3.29
CA THR A 205 9.06 -4.60 -2.05
C THR A 205 10.49 -5.14 -2.02
N ALA A 206 10.92 -5.82 -3.09
CA ALA A 206 12.28 -6.33 -3.24
C ALA A 206 13.32 -5.20 -3.16
N ALA A 207 13.06 -4.06 -3.82
CA ALA A 207 13.95 -2.90 -3.76
C ALA A 207 14.12 -2.39 -2.32
N ARG A 208 13.03 -2.25 -1.55
CA ARG A 208 13.11 -1.83 -0.13
C ARG A 208 13.84 -2.84 0.75
N LEU A 209 13.77 -4.11 0.41
CA LEU A 209 14.46 -5.19 1.12
C LEU A 209 15.95 -5.31 0.75
N GLY A 210 16.45 -4.46 -0.14
CA GLY A 210 17.83 -4.50 -0.61
C GLY A 210 18.11 -5.64 -1.59
N GLU A 211 17.10 -6.11 -2.33
CA GLU A 211 17.20 -7.19 -3.31
C GLU A 211 16.94 -6.66 -4.73
N PRO A 212 17.84 -5.84 -5.29
CA PRO A 212 17.60 -5.17 -6.56
C PRO A 212 17.54 -6.12 -7.76
N GLU A 213 18.21 -7.27 -7.72
CA GLU A 213 18.07 -8.32 -8.75
C GLU A 213 16.64 -8.86 -8.78
N LYS A 214 16.13 -9.27 -7.62
CA LYS A 214 14.75 -9.73 -7.44
C LYS A 214 13.72 -8.65 -7.80
N ALA A 215 14.06 -7.37 -7.59
CA ALA A 215 13.22 -6.25 -8.01
C ALA A 215 13.08 -6.16 -9.53
N ILE A 216 14.18 -6.39 -10.27
CA ILE A 216 14.15 -6.48 -11.73
C ILE A 216 13.40 -7.73 -12.16
N ASP A 217 13.69 -8.89 -11.59
CA ASP A 217 13.04 -10.17 -11.95
C ASP A 217 11.52 -10.10 -11.79
N ALA A 218 11.03 -9.45 -10.72
CA ALA A 218 9.60 -9.22 -10.50
C ALA A 218 8.92 -8.53 -11.68
N LEU A 219 9.59 -7.56 -12.33
CA LEU A 219 9.07 -6.86 -13.50
C LEU A 219 9.06 -7.73 -14.77
N PHE A 220 9.76 -8.85 -14.78
CA PHE A 220 9.89 -9.77 -15.92
C PHE A 220 9.29 -11.16 -15.66
N VAL A 221 8.56 -11.36 -14.57
CA VAL A 221 7.80 -12.62 -14.34
C VAL A 221 6.94 -12.92 -15.56
N ASP A 222 7.11 -14.12 -16.12
CA ASP A 222 6.38 -14.58 -17.30
C ASP A 222 4.94 -14.93 -16.92
N ALA A 223 4.07 -13.93 -17.03
CA ALA A 223 2.65 -14.04 -16.77
C ALA A 223 1.86 -13.13 -17.72
N GLU A 224 0.69 -13.60 -18.16
CA GLU A 224 -0.15 -12.88 -19.14
C GLU A 224 -0.44 -11.43 -18.71
N LYS A 225 -0.60 -11.21 -17.40
CA LYS A 225 -0.98 -9.93 -16.80
C LYS A 225 0.20 -9.01 -16.51
N ASN A 226 1.43 -9.50 -16.62
CA ASN A 226 2.64 -8.69 -16.62
C ASN A 226 3.02 -8.20 -18.03
N ARG A 227 2.23 -8.55 -19.05
CA ARG A 227 2.52 -8.18 -20.43
C ARG A 227 2.10 -6.74 -20.74
N TYR A 228 2.96 -6.05 -21.49
CA TYR A 228 2.66 -4.77 -22.11
C TYR A 228 2.53 -4.94 -23.62
N LEU A 229 1.44 -4.43 -24.18
CA LEU A 229 1.17 -4.47 -25.62
C LEU A 229 2.10 -3.51 -26.38
N ALA A 230 2.18 -3.66 -27.70
CA ALA A 230 3.02 -2.80 -28.55
C ALA A 230 2.68 -1.30 -28.45
N ASN A 231 1.45 -0.96 -28.04
CA ASN A 231 1.02 0.42 -27.78
C ASN A 231 1.35 0.90 -26.35
N GLY A 232 2.08 0.10 -25.57
CA GLY A 232 2.50 0.41 -24.21
C GLY A 232 1.48 0.11 -23.12
N HIS A 233 0.26 -0.35 -23.43
CA HIS A 233 -0.74 -0.65 -22.40
C HIS A 233 -0.50 -2.00 -21.72
N ASN A 234 -0.66 -2.04 -20.39
CA ASN A 234 -0.70 -3.29 -19.65
C ASN A 234 -2.01 -4.03 -19.97
N TYR A 235 -1.89 -5.31 -20.30
CA TYR A 235 -3.02 -6.16 -20.66
C TYR A 235 -3.44 -7.02 -19.46
N GLN A 236 -4.73 -7.04 -19.12
CA GLN A 236 -5.26 -7.88 -18.03
C GLN A 236 -6.02 -9.11 -18.54
N SER A 237 -6.91 -8.94 -19.53
CA SER A 237 -7.67 -10.02 -20.18
C SER A 237 -8.39 -9.49 -21.43
N ALA A 238 -9.05 -10.36 -22.20
CA ALA A 238 -9.84 -9.93 -23.35
C ALA A 238 -10.99 -8.95 -22.98
N ARG A 239 -11.54 -9.07 -21.77
CA ARG A 239 -12.58 -8.17 -21.25
C ARG A 239 -12.01 -6.83 -20.75
N LEU A 240 -10.73 -6.81 -20.40
CA LEU A 240 -10.02 -5.64 -19.88
C LEU A 240 -8.66 -5.54 -20.56
N PRO A 241 -8.64 -5.21 -21.87
CA PRO A 241 -7.42 -5.23 -22.67
C PRO A 241 -6.46 -4.09 -22.31
N VAL A 242 -6.96 -3.04 -21.64
CA VAL A 242 -6.18 -1.90 -21.15
C VAL A 242 -6.41 -1.75 -19.66
N TYR A 243 -5.38 -2.03 -18.87
CA TYR A 243 -5.42 -1.95 -17.42
C TYR A 243 -4.38 -0.95 -16.90
N LEU A 244 -4.81 0.31 -16.80
CA LEU A 244 -3.94 1.43 -16.43
C LEU A 244 -3.26 1.33 -15.05
N PRO A 245 -3.81 0.63 -14.03
CA PRO A 245 -3.08 0.40 -12.79
C PRO A 245 -1.75 -0.35 -12.99
N GLY A 246 -1.66 -1.28 -13.95
CA GLY A 246 -0.38 -1.93 -14.28
C GLY A 246 0.64 -0.93 -14.84
N ASN A 247 0.20 -0.09 -15.79
CA ASN A 247 1.03 1.00 -16.32
C ASN A 247 1.52 1.97 -15.24
N GLY A 248 0.61 2.46 -14.40
CA GLY A 248 0.95 3.37 -13.30
C GLY A 248 1.86 2.71 -12.27
N GLY A 249 1.63 1.44 -11.97
CA GLY A 249 2.48 0.64 -11.10
C GLY A 249 3.91 0.55 -11.62
N LEU A 250 4.10 0.19 -12.90
CA LEU A 250 5.43 0.10 -13.51
C LEU A 250 6.17 1.44 -13.44
N LEU A 251 5.48 2.54 -13.78
CA LEU A 251 6.08 3.88 -13.70
C LEU A 251 6.48 4.24 -12.26
N ALA A 252 5.64 3.92 -11.28
CA ALA A 252 5.94 4.15 -9.87
C ALA A 252 7.14 3.32 -9.39
N ALA A 253 7.17 2.02 -9.72
CA ALA A 253 8.25 1.12 -9.32
C ALA A 253 9.59 1.53 -9.92
N VAL A 254 9.66 1.77 -11.23
CA VAL A 254 10.91 2.18 -11.90
C VAL A 254 11.38 3.54 -11.39
N ALA A 255 10.46 4.49 -11.18
CA ALA A 255 10.82 5.80 -10.62
C ALA A 255 11.36 5.68 -9.19
N MET A 256 10.74 4.86 -8.34
CA MET A 256 11.22 4.58 -6.99
C MET A 256 12.58 3.88 -6.99
N MET A 257 12.78 2.88 -7.86
CA MET A 257 14.06 2.18 -7.97
C MET A 257 15.19 3.10 -8.43
N ALA A 258 14.90 4.06 -9.32
CA ALA A 258 15.87 5.00 -9.87
C ALA A 258 16.16 6.19 -8.92
N ALA A 259 15.13 6.83 -8.39
CA ALA A 259 15.27 8.03 -7.56
C ALA A 259 15.44 7.74 -6.07
N GLY A 260 15.02 6.56 -5.62
CA GLY A 260 15.03 6.13 -4.22
C GLY A 260 13.75 6.43 -3.45
N TRP A 261 13.80 6.12 -2.17
CA TRP A 261 12.72 6.29 -1.19
C TRP A 261 13.28 6.81 0.15
N ASP A 262 12.43 7.17 1.12
CA ASP A 262 12.94 7.63 2.42
C ASP A 262 13.69 6.50 3.13
N GLY A 263 14.92 6.78 3.58
CA GLY A 263 15.78 5.80 4.23
C GLY A 263 16.43 4.78 3.29
N CYS A 264 16.36 4.97 1.96
CA CYS A 264 17.13 4.15 1.03
C CYS A 264 18.64 4.32 1.24
N PRO A 265 19.47 3.34 0.82
CA PRO A 265 20.92 3.50 0.82
C PRO A 265 21.37 4.76 0.07
N ASP A 266 22.44 5.41 0.56
CA ASP A 266 23.00 6.60 -0.06
C ASP A 266 23.86 6.23 -1.28
N ARG A 267 23.20 5.76 -2.34
CA ARG A 267 23.81 5.42 -3.62
C ARG A 267 22.88 5.79 -4.79
N PRO A 268 23.43 6.04 -5.99
CA PRO A 268 22.61 6.25 -7.18
C PRO A 268 21.73 5.03 -7.48
N SER A 269 20.49 5.26 -7.91
CA SER A 269 19.56 4.20 -8.36
C SER A 269 19.46 3.01 -7.40
N PRO A 270 19.07 3.25 -6.13
CA PRO A 270 19.21 2.28 -5.05
C PRO A 270 18.34 1.03 -5.21
N GLY A 271 17.37 1.01 -6.12
CA GLY A 271 16.58 -0.18 -6.47
C GLY A 271 17.14 -0.99 -7.64
N PHE A 272 18.22 -0.56 -8.29
CA PHE A 272 18.87 -1.31 -9.37
C PHE A 272 20.15 -2.02 -8.90
N PRO A 273 20.55 -3.14 -9.55
CA PRO A 273 21.83 -3.80 -9.30
C PRO A 273 23.01 -2.86 -9.57
N ASP A 274 24.03 -2.93 -8.71
CA ASP A 274 25.26 -2.10 -8.80
C ASP A 274 26.48 -2.91 -9.29
N ASP A 275 26.22 -4.01 -9.98
CA ASP A 275 27.21 -4.94 -10.52
C ASP A 275 27.64 -4.59 -11.96
N GLY A 276 27.13 -3.49 -12.51
CA GLY A 276 27.39 -3.02 -13.87
C GLY A 276 26.47 -3.60 -14.95
N THR A 277 25.53 -4.48 -14.61
CA THR A 277 24.52 -5.01 -15.55
C THR A 277 23.55 -3.93 -16.04
N TRP A 278 23.26 -2.95 -15.19
CA TRP A 278 22.40 -1.80 -15.51
C TRP A 278 23.16 -0.49 -15.48
N ARG A 279 22.98 0.32 -16.53
CA ARG A 279 23.48 1.72 -16.59
C ARG A 279 22.29 2.67 -16.56
N VAL A 280 21.89 3.09 -15.37
CA VAL A 280 20.67 3.89 -15.16
C VAL A 280 21.00 5.38 -15.28
N ARG A 281 20.16 6.11 -16.04
CA ARG A 281 20.14 7.58 -16.10
C ARG A 281 18.71 8.04 -15.91
N TRP A 282 18.51 9.07 -15.10
CA TRP A 282 17.21 9.67 -14.87
C TRP A 282 17.36 11.16 -14.56
N GLU A 283 16.29 11.92 -14.80
CA GLU A 283 16.21 13.33 -14.47
C GLU A 283 14.81 13.66 -13.94
N GLY A 284 14.69 14.72 -13.15
CA GLY A 284 13.39 15.25 -12.72
C GLY A 284 12.55 14.37 -11.78
N LEU A 285 13.01 13.17 -11.42
CA LEU A 285 12.33 12.30 -10.46
C LEU A 285 12.55 12.77 -9.01
N ARG A 286 11.62 12.38 -8.13
CA ARG A 286 11.70 12.67 -6.69
C ARG A 286 11.62 11.37 -5.91
N ARG A 287 12.29 11.34 -4.75
CA ARG A 287 12.22 10.22 -3.82
C ARG A 287 10.78 9.97 -3.37
N MET A 288 10.35 8.72 -3.49
CA MET A 288 9.09 8.24 -2.91
C MET A 288 9.16 8.32 -1.37
N PRO A 289 8.04 8.44 -0.64
CA PRO A 289 8.05 8.15 0.79
C PRO A 289 8.69 6.79 1.06
#